data_AF-A0AAU5LFG3-F1
#
_entry.id   AF-A0AAU5LFG3-F1
#
_cell.length_a   1.000
_cell.length_b   1.000
_cell.length_c   1.000
_cell.angle_alpha   90.00
_cell.angle_beta   90.00
_cell.angle_gamma   90.00
#
_symmetry.space_group_name_H-M   'P 1'
#
loop_
_entity.id
_entity.type
_entity.pdbx_description
1 polymer ?
#
loop_
_entity_poly.entity_id
_entity_poly.type
_entity_poly.pdbx_seq_one_letter_code
_entity_poly.pdbx_strand_id
1 'polypeptide(L)'
;MGWLLVMLGQQYGYPVPVGGAGRLSEALANRFTALGGTIHCDTTVTEIMVREGRAVGVVTAEGTRLSADRAVLADVSAPALYGEMLPAGPSAVSRYELQREVRR
;
A
#
# COMPACT_ATOMS: atom_id res chain seq x y z
N MET A 1 19.40 6.03 -10.90
CA MET A 1 18.98 4.65 -11.21
C MET A 1 18.47 4.40 -12.62
N GLY A 2 18.05 5.43 -13.37
CA GLY A 2 17.54 5.24 -14.74
C GLY A 2 18.51 4.58 -15.73
N TRP A 3 19.82 4.86 -15.64
CA TRP A 3 20.81 4.29 -16.56
C TRP A 3 20.89 2.76 -16.53
N LEU A 4 20.79 2.13 -15.36
CA LEU A 4 20.78 0.67 -15.23
C LEU A 4 19.52 0.06 -15.87
N LEU A 5 18.36 0.67 -15.64
CA LEU A 5 17.10 0.24 -16.24
C LEU A 5 17.12 0.38 -17.78
N VAL A 6 17.75 1.45 -18.29
CA VAL A 6 17.97 1.64 -19.74
C VAL A 6 18.88 0.55 -20.30
N MET A 7 20.01 0.25 -19.65
CA MET A 7 20.93 -0.80 -20.10
C MET A 7 20.26 -2.17 -20.14
N LEU A 8 19.46 -2.50 -19.11
CA LEU A 8 18.68 -3.74 -19.07
C LEU A 8 17.62 -3.78 -20.17
N GLY A 9 16.92 -2.67 -20.42
CA GLY A 9 15.94 -2.58 -21.50
C GLY A 9 16.54 -2.68 -22.90
N GLN A 10 17.76 -2.17 -23.12
CA GLN A 10 18.47 -2.36 -24.40
C GLN A 10 18.87 -3.83 -24.61
N GLN A 11 19.28 -4.52 -23.54
CA GLN A 11 19.74 -5.91 -23.63
C GLN A 11 18.59 -6.92 -23.71
N TYR A 12 17.49 -6.68 -22.99
CA TYR A 12 16.41 -7.66 -22.79
C TYR A 12 15.03 -7.18 -23.25
N GLY A 13 14.91 -5.93 -23.73
CA GLY A 13 13.64 -5.32 -24.10
C GLY A 13 12.78 -4.91 -22.90
N TYR A 14 11.52 -4.55 -23.19
CA TYR A 14 10.50 -4.22 -22.19
C TYR A 14 9.29 -5.13 -22.39
N PRO A 15 9.35 -6.39 -21.94
CA PRO A 15 8.24 -7.31 -22.13
C PRO A 15 7.00 -6.79 -21.40
N VAL A 16 5.89 -6.73 -22.13
CA VAL A 16 4.59 -6.37 -21.58
C VAL A 16 3.70 -7.61 -21.55
N PRO A 17 2.84 -7.77 -20.53
CA PRO A 17 1.87 -8.86 -20.52
C PRO A 17 1.00 -8.82 -21.77
N VAL A 18 0.72 -9.99 -22.34
CA VAL A 18 -0.24 -10.12 -23.44
C VAL A 18 -1.60 -9.64 -22.95
N GLY A 19 -2.18 -8.65 -23.61
CA GLY A 19 -3.43 -7.99 -23.19
C GLY A 19 -3.24 -6.75 -22.31
N GLY A 20 -2.01 -6.28 -22.12
CA GLY A 20 -1.69 -5.03 -21.41
C GLY A 20 -1.39 -5.20 -19.92
N ALA A 21 -0.90 -4.13 -19.29
CA ALA A 21 -0.40 -4.16 -17.91
C ALA A 21 -1.41 -4.65 -16.87
N GLY A 22 -2.71 -4.38 -17.08
CA GLY A 22 -3.78 -4.84 -16.18
C GLY A 22 -3.83 -6.36 -15.99
N ARG A 23 -3.36 -7.13 -16.98
CA ARG A 23 -3.32 -8.60 -16.91
C ARG A 23 -2.38 -9.12 -15.82
N LEU A 24 -1.34 -8.37 -15.48
CA LEU A 24 -0.47 -8.73 -14.36
C LEU A 24 -1.20 -8.60 -13.03
N SER A 25 -1.85 -7.46 -12.79
CA SER A 25 -2.63 -7.23 -11.57
C SER A 25 -3.78 -8.23 -11.44
N GLU A 26 -4.48 -8.52 -12.54
CA GLU A 26 -5.55 -9.51 -12.57
C GLU A 26 -5.05 -10.93 -12.24
N ALA A 27 -3.90 -11.34 -12.79
CA ALA A 27 -3.30 -12.64 -12.49
C ALA A 27 -2.91 -12.77 -11.00
N LEU A 28 -2.39 -11.70 -10.39
CA LEU A 28 -2.07 -11.67 -8.97
C LEU A 28 -3.33 -11.73 -8.11
N ALA A 29 -4.36 -10.94 -8.45
CA ALA A 29 -5.64 -10.95 -7.75
C ALA A 29 -6.29 -12.35 -7.80
N ASN A 30 -6.33 -12.98 -8.98
CA ASN A 30 -6.86 -14.33 -9.17
C ASN A 30 -6.10 -15.37 -8.36
N ARG A 31 -4.77 -15.27 -8.30
CA ARG A 31 -3.96 -16.19 -7.49
C ARG A 31 -4.22 -16.00 -6.00
N PHE A 32 -4.35 -14.76 -5.54
CA PHE A 32 -4.61 -14.44 -4.15
C PHE A 32 -5.99 -14.96 -3.70
N THR A 33 -7.03 -14.73 -4.49
CA THR A 33 -8.38 -15.23 -4.20
C THR A 33 -8.47 -16.75 -4.28
N ALA A 34 -7.77 -17.39 -5.22
CA ALA A 34 -7.67 -18.86 -5.30
C ALA A 34 -7.00 -19.49 -4.05
N LEU A 35 -6.18 -18.73 -3.33
CA LEU A 35 -5.57 -19.14 -2.05
C LEU A 35 -6.43 -18.80 -0.83
N GLY A 36 -7.67 -18.31 -1.03
CA GLY A 36 -8.61 -17.96 0.03
C GLY A 36 -8.57 -16.51 0.50
N GLY A 37 -7.80 -15.65 -0.18
CA GLY A 37 -7.79 -14.21 0.10
C GLY A 37 -9.09 -13.52 -0.33
N THR A 38 -9.44 -12.42 0.34
CA THR A 38 -10.60 -11.58 -0.01
C THR A 38 -10.13 -10.19 -0.44
N ILE A 39 -10.69 -9.68 -1.53
CA ILE A 39 -10.38 -8.35 -2.06
C ILE A 39 -11.65 -7.50 -1.96
N HIS A 40 -11.55 -6.38 -1.25
CA HIS A 40 -12.61 -5.39 -1.16
C HIS A 40 -12.20 -4.16 -1.98
N CYS A 41 -12.85 -3.97 -3.12
CA CYS A 41 -12.73 -2.76 -3.92
C CYS A 41 -13.65 -1.67 -3.36
N ASP A 42 -13.44 -0.42 -3.79
CA ASP A 42 -14.26 0.74 -3.40
C ASP A 42 -14.41 0.90 -1.87
N THR A 43 -13.43 0.40 -1.11
CA THR A 43 -13.44 0.36 0.35
C THR A 43 -12.23 1.14 0.86
N THR A 44 -12.39 2.46 0.97
CA THR A 44 -11.28 3.33 1.40
C THR A 44 -11.01 3.14 2.89
N VAL A 45 -9.77 2.79 3.26
CA VAL A 45 -9.35 2.78 4.66
C VAL A 45 -8.96 4.19 5.09
N THR A 46 -9.48 4.65 6.23
CA THR A 46 -9.24 5.98 6.78
C THR A 46 -8.42 5.98 8.06
N GLU A 47 -8.42 4.88 8.81
CA GLU A 47 -7.69 4.79 10.08
C GLU A 47 -7.11 3.37 10.28
N ILE A 48 -5.91 3.30 10.84
CA ILE A 48 -5.32 2.08 11.40
C ILE A 48 -5.49 2.12 12.91
N MET A 49 -6.24 1.15 13.44
CA MET A 49 -6.42 1.02 14.88
C MET A 49 -5.15 0.46 15.51
N VAL A 50 -4.62 1.16 16.52
CA VAL A 50 -3.41 0.76 17.26
C VAL A 50 -3.74 0.61 18.75
N ARG A 51 -3.30 -0.50 19.35
CA ARG A 51 -3.41 -0.77 20.78
C ARG A 51 -2.05 -1.17 21.32
N GLU A 52 -1.59 -0.49 22.38
CA GLU A 52 -0.31 -0.80 23.04
C GLU A 52 0.87 -0.84 22.06
N GLY A 53 0.88 0.06 21.07
CA GLY A 53 1.92 0.13 20.04
C GLY A 53 1.80 -0.90 18.90
N ARG A 54 0.75 -1.73 18.89
CA ARG A 54 0.50 -2.75 17.85
C ARG A 54 -0.73 -2.39 17.00
N ALA A 55 -0.59 -2.48 15.67
CA ALA A 55 -1.74 -2.39 14.77
C ALA A 55 -2.67 -3.61 14.96
N VAL A 56 -3.95 -3.36 15.19
CA VAL A 56 -4.96 -4.39 15.49
C VAL A 56 -6.10 -4.43 14.47
N GLY A 57 -6.10 -3.53 13.50
CA GLY A 57 -7.12 -3.49 12.45
C GLY A 57 -7.19 -2.14 11.75
N VAL A 58 -8.24 -1.96 10.96
CA VAL A 58 -8.49 -0.75 10.17
C VAL A 58 -9.95 -0.31 10.26
N VAL A 59 -10.19 0.98 10.03
CA VAL A 59 -11.52 1.57 9.87
C VAL A 59 -11.67 2.08 8.43
N THR A 60 -12.80 1.78 7.80
CA THR A 60 -13.12 2.26 6.46
C THR A 60 -13.83 3.62 6.50
N ALA A 61 -13.90 4.31 5.36
CA ALA A 61 -14.61 5.57 5.22
C ALA A 61 -16.10 5.48 5.58
N GLU A 62 -16.69 4.30 5.41
CA GLU A 62 -18.07 3.98 5.78
C GLU A 62 -18.22 3.66 7.28
N GLY A 63 -17.13 3.70 8.05
CA GLY A 63 -17.09 3.42 9.49
C GLY A 63 -16.98 1.94 9.84
N THR A 64 -16.84 1.04 8.86
CA THR A 64 -16.68 -0.40 9.11
C THR A 64 -15.33 -0.67 9.76
N ARG A 65 -15.30 -1.51 10.79
CA ARG A 65 -14.07 -1.92 11.48
C ARG A 65 -13.69 -3.35 11.09
N LEU A 66 -12.48 -3.52 10.58
CA LEU A 66 -11.91 -4.82 10.22
C LEU A 66 -10.75 -5.14 11.17
N SER A 67 -10.81 -6.27 11.86
CA SER A 67 -9.74 -6.72 12.76
C SER A 67 -8.60 -7.37 11.98
N ALA A 68 -7.37 -7.15 12.44
CA ALA A 68 -6.18 -7.78 11.91
C ALA A 68 -5.46 -8.57 13.01
N ASP A 69 -5.45 -9.89 12.90
CA ASP A 69 -4.89 -10.76 13.94
C ASP A 69 -3.36 -10.71 13.98
N ARG A 70 -2.72 -10.55 12.82
CA ARG A 70 -1.26 -10.62 12.68
C ARG A 70 -0.60 -9.27 12.43
N ALA A 71 -1.02 -8.54 11.41
CA ALA A 71 -0.45 -7.26 11.01
C ALA A 71 -1.37 -6.53 10.04
N VAL A 72 -1.15 -5.22 9.90
CA VAL A 72 -1.64 -4.40 8.80
C VAL A 72 -0.46 -4.07 7.90
N LEU A 73 -0.52 -4.46 6.62
CA LEU A 73 0.46 -4.07 5.61
C LEU A 73 -0.11 -2.91 4.79
N ALA A 74 0.53 -1.75 4.89
CA ALA A 74 0.06 -0.53 4.23
C ALA A 74 0.93 -0.23 3.00
N ASP A 75 0.40 -0.49 1.80
CA ASP A 75 0.99 -0.11 0.52
C ASP A 75 0.41 1.24 0.06
N VAL A 76 0.61 2.27 0.90
CA VAL A 76 0.13 3.64 0.67
C VAL A 76 1.28 4.62 0.83
N SER A 77 1.08 5.86 0.38
CA SER A 77 2.11 6.88 0.52
C SER A 77 2.43 7.16 2.00
N ALA A 78 3.71 7.44 2.29
CA ALA A 78 4.14 7.79 3.65
C ALA A 78 3.36 9.00 4.23
N PRO A 79 3.07 10.08 3.47
CA PRO A 79 2.22 11.16 3.97
C PRO A 79 0.81 10.71 4.38
N ALA A 80 0.17 9.83 3.62
CA ALA A 80 -1.14 9.29 3.98
C ALA A 80 -1.04 8.41 5.24
N LEU A 81 -0.08 7.49 5.27
CA LEU A 81 0.09 6.58 6.40
C LEU A 81 0.37 7.32 7.72
N TYR A 82 1.43 8.13 7.75
CA TYR A 82 1.92 8.77 8.98
C TYR A 82 1.20 10.07 9.31
N GLY A 83 0.60 10.74 8.32
CA GLY A 83 -0.08 12.01 8.50
C GLY A 83 -1.59 11.91 8.70
N GLU A 84 -2.22 10.83 8.23
CA GLU A 84 -3.69 10.73 8.16
C GLU A 84 -4.22 9.44 8.77
N MET A 85 -3.58 8.29 8.53
CA MET A 85 -4.14 6.97 8.89
C MET A 85 -3.72 6.46 10.27
N LEU A 86 -2.53 6.83 10.78
CA LEU A 86 -2.07 6.42 12.11
C LEU A 86 -2.54 7.40 13.19
N PRO A 87 -2.86 6.90 14.41
CA PRO A 87 -3.15 7.78 15.53
C PRO A 87 -1.93 8.63 15.90
N ALA A 88 -2.18 9.86 16.36
CA ALA A 88 -1.13 10.76 16.80
C ALA A 88 -0.33 10.14 17.95
N GLY A 89 0.96 9.91 17.72
CA GLY A 89 1.86 9.25 18.66
C GLY A 89 3.30 9.76 18.53
N PRO A 90 4.22 9.31 19.39
CA PRO A 90 5.61 9.79 19.43
C PRO A 90 6.44 9.50 18.16
N SER A 91 5.93 8.65 17.26
CA SER A 91 6.50 8.38 15.93
C SER A 91 5.85 9.18 14.81
N ALA A 92 5.02 10.18 15.12
CA ALA A 92 4.43 11.06 14.13
C ALA A 92 5.54 11.91 13.49
N VAL A 93 6.08 11.41 12.38
CA VAL A 93 6.94 12.21 11.51
C VAL A 93 6.11 13.41 11.07
N SER A 94 6.63 14.61 11.33
CA SER A 94 5.90 15.84 11.03
C SER A 94 5.49 15.86 9.55
N ARG A 95 4.23 16.22 9.27
CA ARG A 95 3.70 16.31 7.88
C ARG A 95 4.61 17.16 6.99
N TYR A 96 5.29 18.15 7.57
CA TYR A 96 6.28 19.00 6.91
C TYR A 96 7.55 18.24 6.48
N GLU A 97 8.07 17.35 7.33
CA GLU A 97 9.26 16.54 7.04
C GLU A 97 8.98 15.52 5.93
N LEU A 98 7.82 14.86 5.99
CA LEU A 98 7.36 13.94 4.93
C LEU A 98 7.22 14.63 3.58
N GLN A 99 6.61 15.82 3.55
CA GLN A 99 6.46 16.61 2.31
C GLN A 99 7.80 17.07 1.73
N ARG A 100 8.79 17.34 2.58
CA ARG A 100 10.13 17.74 2.16
C ARG A 100 10.94 16.56 1.60
N GLU A 101 10.78 15.38 2.18
CA GLU A 101 11.51 14.17 1.77
C GLU A 101 10.96 13.60 0.44
N VAL A 102 9.63 13.56 0.26
CA VAL A 102 9.00 13.12 -0.99
C VAL A 102 9.33 14.04 -2.17
N ARG A 103 9.68 15.31 -1.92
CA ARG A 103 10.02 16.28 -2.96
C ARG A 103 11.50 16.24 -3.40
N ARG A 104 12.34 15.45 -2.73
CA ARG A 104 13.75 15.23 -3.09
C ARG A 104 13.91 14.05 -4.04
#